data_AF-M0NVB9-F1
#
_entry.id   AF-M0NVB9-F1
#
_cell.length_a   1.000
_cell.length_b   1.000
_cell.length_c   1.000
_cell.angle_alpha   90.00
_cell.angle_beta   90.00
_cell.angle_gamma   90.00
#
_symmetry.space_group_name_H-M   'P 1'
#
loop_
_entity.id
_entity.type
_entity.pdbx_description
1 polymer ?
#
loop_
_entity_poly.entity_id
_entity_poly.type
_entity_poly.pdbx_seq_one_letter_code
_entity_poly.pdbx_strand_id
1 'polypeptide(L)'
;MKRTTIVVALLVAVGVGLAASGFFAGAGDEAPPPTAEDPAPSEVDEGSLIEVAGDYRLWPYTSRSTSAEGRTLAINVLFHADAETTRRAIERRSGTDWEETEEGEAAATADTEQVRALVERDWADAHSSDRYSYVEGPDGGVWLRETFELHDGAYLGVRDHLRAYESPDGAYTAVQAHEEYYDWFRLRHTVPGIDDPAVRLEDEFIHGRVDAAVSREYRGVEGGWSDGWVSVVELASLAVLGGTLLRRRTRTAAVELAHRSRREAARHVDAALLGAALAAVIVGVRVAGVALETAYPGVGPKLIAGPLYLVIAVGVPALVVARAPESEPSAALLGVVVGLGAGFVIDFAALGMAVPPDLLVHRVALLAALGVVAMGRAAADRPVLAAGLTAWVVGLALPLADVI
;
A
#
# COMPACT_ATOMS: atom_id res chain seq x y z
N MET A 1 1.35 -32.45 23.02
CA MET A 1 0.70 -31.34 23.76
C MET A 1 -0.80 -31.58 23.79
N LYS A 2 -1.52 -31.23 24.86
CA LYS A 2 -2.99 -31.36 24.89
C LYS A 2 -3.62 -30.33 23.96
N ARG A 3 -4.62 -30.72 23.17
CA ARG A 3 -5.34 -29.86 22.20
C ARG A 3 -5.75 -28.51 22.79
N THR A 4 -6.27 -28.52 24.02
CA THR A 4 -6.67 -27.33 24.76
C THR A 4 -5.52 -26.34 24.94
N THR A 5 -4.30 -26.82 25.22
CA THR A 5 -3.12 -25.96 25.36
C THR A 5 -2.78 -25.24 24.06
N ILE A 6 -2.91 -25.93 22.92
CA ILE A 6 -2.66 -25.34 21.59
C ILE A 6 -3.71 -24.26 21.28
N VAL A 7 -4.99 -24.55 21.52
CA VAL A 7 -6.09 -23.59 21.29
C VAL A 7 -5.90 -22.34 22.16
N VAL A 8 -5.58 -22.51 23.45
CA VAL A 8 -5.31 -21.37 24.34
C VAL A 8 -4.11 -20.57 23.86
N ALA A 9 -3.01 -21.23 23.47
CA ALA A 9 -1.83 -20.53 22.95
C ALA A 9 -2.15 -19.74 21.66
N LEU A 10 -2.95 -20.29 20.75
CA LEU A 10 -3.38 -19.58 19.54
C LEU A 10 -4.26 -18.38 19.86
N LEU A 11 -5.23 -18.51 20.77
CA LEU A 11 -6.08 -17.37 21.18
C LEU A 11 -5.27 -16.28 21.88
N VAL A 12 -4.27 -16.64 22.69
CA VAL A 12 -3.32 -15.67 23.26
C VAL A 12 -2.52 -14.99 22.15
N ALA A 13 -2.04 -15.74 21.15
CA ALA A 13 -1.33 -15.17 20.01
C ALA A 13 -2.22 -14.20 19.21
N VAL A 14 -3.53 -14.48 19.06
CA VAL A 14 -4.49 -13.53 18.49
C VAL A 14 -4.55 -12.27 19.33
N GLY A 15 -4.80 -12.38 20.64
CA GLY A 15 -4.95 -11.21 21.52
C GLY A 15 -3.69 -10.34 21.54
N VAL A 16 -2.51 -10.96 21.67
CA VAL A 16 -1.22 -10.27 21.62
C VAL A 16 -0.97 -9.66 20.25
N GLY A 17 -1.26 -10.39 19.17
CA GLY A 17 -1.07 -9.91 17.81
C GLY A 17 -1.95 -8.71 17.47
N LEU A 18 -3.24 -8.73 17.84
CA LEU A 18 -4.13 -7.59 17.64
C LEU A 18 -3.74 -6.38 18.50
N ALA A 19 -3.36 -6.60 19.76
CA ALA A 19 -2.90 -5.53 20.63
C ALA A 19 -1.58 -4.91 20.13
N ALA A 20 -0.64 -5.74 19.68
CA ALA A 20 0.61 -5.30 19.09
C ALA A 20 0.38 -4.59 17.76
N SER A 21 -0.53 -5.08 16.91
CA SER A 21 -0.94 -4.41 15.68
C SER A 21 -1.45 -3.00 15.97
N GLY A 22 -2.31 -2.81 16.98
CA GLY A 22 -2.77 -1.46 17.36
C GLY A 22 -1.64 -0.58 17.90
N PHE A 23 -0.75 -1.15 18.71
CA PHE A 23 0.43 -0.44 19.22
C PHE A 23 1.35 0.02 18.08
N PHE A 24 1.53 -0.80 17.04
CA PHE A 24 2.32 -0.46 15.86
C PHE A 24 1.53 0.29 14.79
N ALA A 25 0.20 0.26 14.76
CA ALA A 25 -0.61 1.08 13.86
C ALA A 25 -0.47 2.57 14.20
N GLY A 26 -0.35 2.86 15.50
CA GLY A 26 0.14 4.15 16.00
C GLY A 26 1.59 4.47 15.65
N ALA A 27 2.32 3.54 14.99
CA ALA A 27 3.69 3.69 14.47
C ALA A 27 3.82 3.44 12.94
N GLY A 28 2.76 3.00 12.22
CA GLY A 28 2.94 2.33 10.93
C GLY A 28 1.90 2.55 9.84
N ASP A 29 0.68 3.01 10.15
CA ASP A 29 -0.33 3.24 9.09
C ASP A 29 -0.50 4.71 8.70
N GLU A 30 -0.17 5.60 9.63
CA GLU A 30 -0.13 7.06 9.47
C GLU A 30 0.46 7.67 10.74
N ALA A 31 1.36 6.94 11.38
CA ALA A 31 1.99 7.43 12.58
C ALA A 31 2.87 8.61 12.24
N PRO A 32 2.96 9.62 13.13
CA PRO A 32 4.08 10.53 13.09
C PRO A 32 5.35 9.66 12.97
N PRO A 33 6.30 10.00 12.10
CA PRO A 33 7.62 9.37 12.16
C PRO A 33 8.10 9.43 13.62
N PRO A 34 9.02 8.55 14.07
CA PRO A 34 9.60 8.68 15.40
C PRO A 34 10.09 10.11 15.55
N THR A 35 9.34 10.92 16.28
CA THR A 35 9.77 12.24 16.68
C THR A 35 10.91 11.94 17.64
N ALA A 36 12.10 12.49 17.35
CA ALA A 36 12.94 12.91 18.45
C ALA A 36 12.04 13.57 19.50
N GLU A 37 12.24 13.28 20.79
CA GLU A 37 11.32 13.47 21.93
C GLU A 37 10.75 14.89 22.17
N ASP A 38 10.72 15.78 21.17
CA ASP A 38 10.12 17.09 21.25
C ASP A 38 8.61 17.07 20.95
N PRO A 39 7.80 17.73 21.79
CA PRO A 39 6.39 17.93 21.52
C PRO A 39 6.23 18.74 20.22
N ALA A 40 5.50 18.18 19.25
CA ALA A 40 5.22 18.86 18.00
C ALA A 40 4.52 20.21 18.30
N PRO A 41 5.06 21.35 17.84
CA PRO A 41 4.43 22.63 18.05
C PRO A 41 3.08 22.69 17.32
N SER A 42 2.10 23.39 17.90
CA SER A 42 0.78 23.63 17.28
C SER A 42 0.86 24.48 16.01
N GLU A 43 1.97 25.22 15.88
CA GLU A 43 2.34 26.08 14.75
C GLU A 43 3.59 25.53 14.07
N VAL A 44 3.78 25.84 12.79
CA VAL A 44 4.99 25.41 12.06
C VAL A 44 6.20 26.18 12.59
N ASP A 45 7.23 25.47 13.03
CA ASP A 45 8.47 26.09 13.50
C ASP A 45 9.24 26.71 12.33
N GLU A 46 9.61 27.99 12.44
CA GLU A 46 10.40 28.69 11.42
C GLU A 46 11.72 27.97 11.12
N GLY A 47 12.33 27.34 12.14
CA GLY A 47 13.57 26.56 11.98
C GLY A 47 13.42 25.29 11.14
N SER A 48 12.18 24.83 10.92
CA SER A 48 11.86 23.64 10.12
C SER A 48 11.58 23.94 8.65
N LEU A 49 11.53 25.21 8.26
CA LEU A 49 11.27 25.65 6.89
C LEU A 49 12.54 25.58 6.04
N ILE A 50 12.40 25.18 4.78
CA ILE A 50 13.48 25.11 3.81
C ILE A 50 13.31 26.18 2.73
N GLU A 51 14.41 26.84 2.36
CA GLU A 51 14.43 27.76 1.21
C GLU A 51 14.48 26.97 -0.09
N VAL A 52 13.54 27.20 -1.01
CA VAL A 52 13.50 26.51 -2.31
C VAL A 52 13.83 27.49 -3.42
N ALA A 53 12.85 28.28 -3.85
CA ALA A 53 12.97 29.33 -4.85
C ALA A 53 11.88 30.38 -4.64
N GLY A 54 12.09 31.60 -5.16
CA GLY A 54 11.14 32.70 -4.97
C GLY A 54 11.12 33.26 -3.55
N ASP A 55 9.97 33.81 -3.16
CA ASP A 55 9.82 34.53 -1.89
C ASP A 55 9.29 33.64 -0.75
N TYR A 56 8.97 32.37 -1.04
CA TYR A 56 8.30 31.46 -0.11
C TYR A 56 9.20 30.29 0.33
N ARG A 57 9.34 30.13 1.65
CA ARG A 57 9.98 28.97 2.29
C ARG A 57 8.97 27.84 2.47
N LEU A 58 9.38 26.60 2.27
CA LEU A 58 8.51 25.42 2.32
C LEU A 58 8.65 24.69 3.65
N TRP A 59 7.54 24.27 4.25
CA TRP A 59 7.55 23.23 5.26
C TRP A 59 7.59 21.85 4.56
N PRO A 60 8.63 21.02 4.77
CA PRO A 60 8.90 19.87 3.91
C PRO A 60 8.04 18.63 4.23
N TYR A 61 6.81 18.84 4.68
CA TYR A 61 5.86 17.78 5.05
C TYR A 61 4.44 18.13 4.58
N THR A 62 3.63 17.09 4.39
CA THR A 62 2.17 17.24 4.25
C THR A 62 1.48 17.05 5.60
N SER A 63 0.21 17.48 5.70
CA SER A 63 -0.60 17.37 6.91
C SER A 63 -2.06 17.02 6.59
N ARG A 64 -2.71 16.30 7.51
CA ARG A 64 -4.15 15.95 7.43
C ARG A 64 -5.08 17.14 7.72
N SER A 65 -4.52 18.22 8.25
CA SER A 65 -5.25 19.43 8.64
C SER A 65 -4.37 20.64 8.43
N THR A 66 -4.93 21.85 8.54
CA THR A 66 -4.16 23.10 8.56
C THR A 66 -3.47 23.31 9.91
N SER A 67 -2.65 22.34 10.32
CA SER A 67 -1.88 22.33 11.57
C SER A 67 -0.66 21.41 11.43
N ALA A 68 0.44 21.79 12.09
CA ALA A 68 1.66 20.99 12.15
C ALA A 68 1.46 19.67 12.94
N GLU A 69 0.46 19.59 13.83
CA GLU A 69 0.13 18.36 14.57
C GLU A 69 -0.36 17.23 13.64
N GLY A 70 -0.94 17.59 12.50
CA GLY A 70 -1.45 16.66 11.50
C GLY A 70 -0.39 16.11 10.55
N ARG A 71 0.91 16.36 10.81
CA ARG A 71 2.05 16.00 9.94
C ARG A 71 2.02 14.54 9.50
N THR A 72 2.21 14.31 8.21
CA THR A 72 2.27 13.00 7.55
C THR A 72 3.61 12.80 6.83
N LEU A 73 3.56 12.45 5.54
CA LEU A 73 4.73 12.13 4.73
C LEU A 73 5.53 13.40 4.36
N ALA A 74 6.82 13.24 4.10
CA ALA A 74 7.68 14.31 3.64
C ALA A 74 7.41 14.67 2.17
N ILE A 75 7.74 15.91 1.79
CA ILE A 75 7.97 16.29 0.40
C ILE A 75 9.34 15.73 0.00
N ASN A 76 9.39 15.02 -1.13
CA ASN A 76 10.59 14.33 -1.59
C ASN A 76 11.04 14.77 -2.99
N VAL A 77 10.23 15.54 -3.72
CA VAL A 77 10.58 16.08 -5.03
C VAL A 77 10.19 17.56 -5.11
N LEU A 78 11.05 18.39 -5.71
CA LEU A 78 10.81 19.83 -5.94
C LEU A 78 11.05 20.15 -7.42
N PHE A 79 10.09 20.80 -8.06
CA PHE A 79 10.24 21.34 -9.41
C PHE A 79 10.39 22.85 -9.35
N HIS A 80 11.41 23.41 -9.99
CA HIS A 80 11.54 24.87 -10.17
C HIS A 80 10.69 25.34 -11.36
N ALA A 81 9.38 25.11 -11.27
CA ALA A 81 8.39 25.48 -12.25
C ALA A 81 7.00 25.59 -11.59
N ASP A 82 6.11 26.34 -12.23
CA ASP A 82 4.69 26.40 -11.90
C ASP A 82 4.01 25.03 -12.06
N ALA A 83 2.83 24.86 -11.45
CA ALA A 83 2.17 23.57 -11.43
C ALA A 83 1.67 23.12 -12.81
N GLU A 84 1.25 24.06 -13.67
CA GLU A 84 0.81 23.74 -15.03
C GLU A 84 2.00 23.20 -15.85
N THR A 85 3.16 23.84 -15.75
CA THR A 85 4.39 23.40 -16.41
C THR A 85 4.87 22.07 -15.86
N THR A 86 4.85 21.89 -14.53
CA THR A 86 5.21 20.63 -13.86
C THR A 86 4.30 19.49 -14.29
N ARG A 87 2.98 19.67 -14.19
CA ARG A 87 1.97 18.70 -14.60
C ARG A 87 2.15 18.31 -16.05
N ARG A 88 2.25 19.28 -16.95
CA ARG A 88 2.43 19.00 -18.37
C ARG A 88 3.78 18.35 -18.68
N ALA A 89 4.82 18.59 -17.88
CA ALA A 89 6.11 17.90 -18.04
C ALA A 89 6.02 16.42 -17.64
N ILE A 90 5.24 16.10 -16.60
CA ILE A 90 4.95 14.73 -16.19
C ILE A 90 4.05 14.02 -17.22
N GLU A 91 2.99 14.71 -17.70
CA GLU A 91 1.97 14.13 -18.60
C GLU A 91 2.38 14.04 -20.09
N ARG A 92 3.11 15.02 -20.66
CA ARG A 92 3.40 15.08 -22.12
C ARG A 92 4.31 13.98 -22.67
N ARG A 93 4.62 12.94 -21.90
CA ARG A 93 5.32 11.75 -22.39
C ARG A 93 4.37 10.84 -23.20
N SER A 94 4.19 11.13 -24.50
CA SER A 94 4.19 10.16 -25.61
C SER A 94 4.03 10.87 -26.97
N GLY A 95 4.60 10.31 -28.03
CA GLY A 95 4.42 10.82 -29.39
C GLY A 95 3.02 10.53 -29.93
N THR A 96 2.12 11.52 -29.78
CA THR A 96 0.88 11.83 -30.55
C THR A 96 -0.14 10.69 -30.76
N ASP A 97 -1.44 10.78 -30.47
CA ASP A 97 -2.41 11.89 -30.34
C ASP A 97 -3.37 11.64 -29.17
N TRP A 98 -3.79 12.74 -28.52
CA TRP A 98 -4.43 12.81 -27.21
C TRP A 98 -5.89 13.28 -27.30
N GLU A 99 -6.76 12.81 -26.40
CA GLU A 99 -7.97 13.56 -26.01
C GLU A 99 -8.18 13.54 -24.48
N GLU A 100 -8.67 14.68 -23.99
CA GLU A 100 -9.02 15.05 -22.59
C GLU A 100 -10.24 14.25 -22.10
N THR A 101 -10.35 13.96 -20.80
CA THR A 101 -11.53 13.28 -20.24
C THR A 101 -12.27 14.16 -19.23
N GLU A 102 -13.59 14.29 -19.41
CA GLU A 102 -14.52 15.20 -18.71
C GLU A 102 -14.99 14.72 -17.32
N GLU A 103 -15.66 15.65 -16.58
CA GLU A 103 -16.16 15.65 -15.18
C GLU A 103 -17.12 14.51 -14.72
N GLY A 104 -17.07 13.34 -15.35
CA GLY A 104 -18.05 12.26 -15.21
C GLY A 104 -17.55 10.95 -14.57
N GLU A 105 -16.85 10.97 -13.42
CA GLU A 105 -16.71 9.77 -12.55
C GLU A 105 -18.01 9.43 -11.77
N ALA A 106 -19.13 9.48 -12.49
CA ALA A 106 -20.36 8.75 -12.23
C ALA A 106 -21.07 8.45 -13.58
N ALA A 107 -21.16 7.15 -13.90
CA ALA A 107 -21.96 6.48 -14.95
C ALA A 107 -21.33 6.19 -16.35
N ALA A 108 -21.47 4.92 -16.77
CA ALA A 108 -20.92 4.21 -17.94
C ALA A 108 -21.33 4.78 -19.34
N THR A 109 -20.56 4.60 -20.43
CA THR A 109 -20.35 3.35 -21.21
C THR A 109 -19.20 3.40 -22.27
N ALA A 110 -18.36 2.34 -22.32
CA ALA A 110 -17.79 1.52 -23.44
C ALA A 110 -17.57 2.11 -24.88
N ASP A 111 -16.59 1.75 -25.73
CA ASP A 111 -15.42 0.82 -25.81
C ASP A 111 -14.61 1.18 -27.11
N THR A 112 -13.49 0.48 -27.37
CA THR A 112 -12.49 0.52 -28.49
C THR A 112 -11.22 1.30 -28.11
N GLU A 113 -10.03 0.72 -27.86
CA GLU A 113 -9.37 -0.34 -28.62
C GLU A 113 -8.34 -1.11 -27.76
N GLN A 114 -8.71 -2.35 -27.42
CA GLN A 114 -7.94 -3.37 -26.73
C GLN A 114 -6.75 -3.87 -27.59
N VAL A 115 -5.74 -3.03 -27.77
CA VAL A 115 -4.38 -3.42 -28.22
C VAL A 115 -3.27 -2.67 -27.46
N ARG A 116 -3.62 -1.66 -26.63
CA ARG A 116 -2.72 -0.84 -25.78
C ARG A 116 -2.08 -1.57 -24.59
N ALA A 117 -1.99 -2.89 -24.63
CA ALA A 117 -1.68 -3.71 -23.46
C ALA A 117 -0.20 -4.12 -23.32
N LEU A 118 0.75 -3.48 -24.01
CA LEU A 118 2.16 -3.87 -23.88
C LEU A 118 3.09 -2.67 -24.07
N VAL A 119 3.49 -2.05 -22.94
CA VAL A 119 4.65 -1.13 -22.75
C VAL A 119 4.38 0.38 -22.87
N GLU A 120 4.13 1.05 -21.73
CA GLU A 120 4.66 2.35 -21.24
C GLU A 120 3.77 2.87 -20.08
N ARG A 121 4.33 3.63 -19.10
CA ARG A 121 3.63 4.15 -17.91
C ARG A 121 2.65 5.27 -18.27
N ASP A 122 1.39 5.16 -17.82
CA ASP A 122 0.30 6.11 -18.08
C ASP A 122 -0.08 6.78 -16.75
N TRP A 123 0.43 7.99 -16.50
CA TRP A 123 0.02 8.80 -15.34
C TRP A 123 -1.38 9.39 -15.58
N ALA A 124 -2.31 9.21 -14.65
CA ALA A 124 -3.71 9.69 -14.73
C ALA A 124 -4.11 10.55 -13.51
N ASP A 125 -5.11 11.42 -13.68
CA ASP A 125 -5.66 12.24 -12.58
C ASP A 125 -6.17 11.36 -11.43
N ALA A 126 -5.83 11.72 -10.20
CA ALA A 126 -6.26 11.04 -8.99
C ALA A 126 -7.02 11.97 -8.03
N HIS A 127 -7.88 11.39 -7.20
CA HIS A 127 -8.48 12.06 -6.06
C HIS A 127 -8.36 11.19 -4.81
N SER A 128 -7.57 11.63 -3.84
CA SER A 128 -7.39 11.01 -2.52
C SER A 128 -7.91 11.92 -1.39
N SER A 129 -7.69 11.55 -0.12
CA SER A 129 -8.06 12.39 1.02
C SER A 129 -7.26 13.69 1.05
N ASP A 130 -7.94 14.82 1.29
CA ASP A 130 -7.34 16.16 1.44
C ASP A 130 -6.05 16.12 2.28
N ARG A 131 -4.96 16.67 1.73
CA ARG A 131 -3.70 16.87 2.46
C ARG A 131 -3.17 18.25 2.19
N TYR A 132 -2.78 18.95 3.25
CA TYR A 132 -2.28 20.30 3.18
C TYR A 132 -0.75 20.33 3.21
N SER A 133 -0.16 21.31 2.52
CA SER A 133 1.24 21.71 2.69
C SER A 133 1.27 23.10 3.33
N TYR A 134 2.43 23.56 3.81
CA TYR A 134 2.59 24.90 4.37
C TYR A 134 3.79 25.61 3.76
N VAL A 135 3.60 26.90 3.47
CA VAL A 135 4.66 27.80 3.03
C VAL A 135 4.63 29.09 3.83
N GLU A 136 5.77 29.72 4.00
CA GLU A 136 5.88 31.04 4.63
C GLU A 136 6.56 32.02 3.70
N GLY A 137 5.88 33.14 3.43
CA GLY A 137 6.38 34.22 2.59
C GLY A 137 6.37 35.57 3.29
N PRO A 138 6.55 36.67 2.55
CA PRO A 138 6.67 38.03 3.10
C PRO A 138 5.44 38.49 3.90
N ASP A 139 4.26 38.00 3.51
CA ASP A 139 2.97 38.34 4.13
C ASP A 139 2.54 37.35 5.22
N GLY A 140 3.37 36.35 5.53
CA GLY A 140 3.15 35.32 6.54
C GLY A 140 2.93 33.91 5.99
N GLY A 141 2.50 33.02 6.89
CA GLY A 141 2.27 31.60 6.62
C GLY A 141 0.95 31.26 5.94
N VAL A 142 0.98 30.36 4.95
CA VAL A 142 -0.19 29.91 4.19
C VAL A 142 -0.21 28.38 4.12
N TRP A 143 -1.37 27.80 4.46
CA TRP A 143 -1.66 26.39 4.21
C TRP A 143 -2.19 26.21 2.78
N LEU A 144 -1.50 25.38 2.01
CA LEU A 144 -1.82 25.06 0.63
C LEU A 144 -2.64 23.78 0.56
N ARG A 145 -3.69 23.77 -0.26
CA ARG A 145 -4.32 22.54 -0.73
C ARG A 145 -3.50 21.97 -1.90
N GLU A 146 -3.74 20.70 -2.21
CA GLU A 146 -3.23 20.09 -3.43
C GLU A 146 -3.60 20.92 -4.67
N THR A 147 -2.61 21.19 -5.53
CA THR A 147 -2.83 21.85 -6.83
C THR A 147 -3.24 20.81 -7.88
N PHE A 148 -2.62 19.63 -7.87
CA PHE A 148 -3.03 18.48 -8.67
C PHE A 148 -2.54 17.16 -8.03
N GLU A 149 -3.16 16.04 -8.43
CA GLU A 149 -2.80 14.69 -8.02
C GLU A 149 -2.72 13.77 -9.24
N LEU A 150 -1.66 12.97 -9.35
CA LEU A 150 -1.45 12.01 -10.46
C LEU A 150 -1.15 10.62 -9.91
N HIS A 151 -1.50 9.57 -10.64
CA HIS A 151 -1.17 8.19 -10.31
C HIS A 151 -0.75 7.35 -11.51
N ASP A 152 0.11 6.35 -11.30
CA ASP A 152 0.48 5.33 -12.29
C ASP A 152 0.34 3.93 -11.66
N GLY A 153 -0.55 3.11 -12.19
CA GLY A 153 -0.85 1.77 -11.67
C GLY A 153 -2.33 1.55 -11.37
N ALA A 154 -2.63 0.44 -10.67
CA ALA A 154 -4.02 0.03 -10.41
C ALA A 154 -4.44 0.36 -8.97
N TYR A 155 -5.62 0.95 -8.80
CA TYR A 155 -6.22 1.31 -7.52
C TYR A 155 -6.31 0.13 -6.56
N LEU A 156 -6.78 -1.04 -7.01
CA LEU A 156 -6.88 -2.27 -6.20
C LEU A 156 -5.60 -3.12 -6.22
N GLY A 157 -4.55 -2.62 -6.87
CA GLY A 157 -3.24 -3.24 -7.03
C GLY A 157 -2.16 -2.47 -6.29
N VAL A 158 -1.13 -2.07 -7.04
CA VAL A 158 -0.05 -1.15 -6.63
C VAL A 158 -0.11 0.04 -7.58
N ARG A 159 0.12 1.23 -7.05
CA ARG A 159 0.31 2.45 -7.85
C ARG A 159 1.30 3.40 -7.23
N ASP A 160 2.02 4.13 -8.07
CA ASP A 160 2.70 5.35 -7.67
C ASP A 160 1.68 6.49 -7.63
N HIS A 161 1.81 7.37 -6.65
CA HIS A 161 0.91 8.50 -6.45
C HIS A 161 1.73 9.76 -6.17
N LEU A 162 1.40 10.83 -6.89
CA LEU A 162 2.01 12.14 -6.79
C LEU A 162 0.97 13.12 -6.30
N ARG A 163 1.33 13.90 -5.27
CA ARG A 163 0.56 15.07 -4.86
C ARG A 163 1.41 16.32 -4.97
N ALA A 164 0.93 17.31 -5.69
CA ALA A 164 1.68 18.52 -5.99
C ALA A 164 1.09 19.76 -5.30
N TYR A 165 1.97 20.65 -4.87
CA TYR A 165 1.67 21.89 -4.17
C TYR A 165 2.46 23.03 -4.79
N GLU A 166 1.77 23.94 -5.47
CA GLU A 166 2.38 25.13 -6.08
C GLU A 166 2.64 26.22 -5.03
N SER A 167 3.80 26.86 -5.10
CA SER A 167 4.08 28.04 -4.30
C SER A 167 3.17 29.22 -4.72
N PRO A 168 2.76 30.12 -3.81
CA PRO A 168 1.87 31.24 -4.15
C PRO A 168 2.41 32.21 -5.21
N ASP A 169 3.73 32.28 -5.37
CA ASP A 169 4.40 33.05 -6.41
C ASP A 169 4.67 32.27 -7.70
N GLY A 170 4.32 30.98 -7.76
CA GLY A 170 4.54 30.08 -8.90
C GLY A 170 6.02 29.75 -9.14
N ALA A 171 6.92 30.05 -8.21
CA ALA A 171 8.35 29.82 -8.35
C ALA A 171 8.74 28.34 -8.29
N TYR A 172 8.00 27.52 -7.56
CA TYR A 172 8.23 26.08 -7.48
C TYR A 172 6.94 25.29 -7.25
N THR A 173 7.01 24.00 -7.58
CA THR A 173 6.00 23.00 -7.25
C THR A 173 6.63 21.92 -6.38
N ALA A 174 6.14 21.80 -5.15
CA ALA A 174 6.54 20.75 -4.22
C ALA A 174 5.71 19.48 -4.44
N VAL A 175 6.37 18.35 -4.59
CA VAL A 175 5.73 17.07 -4.91
C VAL A 175 6.04 16.02 -3.85
N GLN A 176 4.97 15.38 -3.38
CA GLN A 176 5.01 14.18 -2.57
C GLN A 176 4.76 12.97 -3.47
N ALA A 177 5.82 12.24 -3.79
CA ALA A 177 5.76 10.97 -4.50
C ALA A 177 5.75 9.79 -3.52
N HIS A 178 4.80 8.88 -3.62
CA HIS A 178 4.74 7.68 -2.78
C HIS A 178 4.17 6.49 -3.55
N GLU A 179 4.57 5.28 -3.15
CA GLU A 179 3.98 4.05 -3.67
C GLU A 179 2.88 3.66 -2.71
N GLU A 180 1.79 3.12 -3.22
CA GLU A 180 0.75 2.58 -2.36
C GLU A 180 0.15 1.32 -2.97
N TYR A 181 -0.34 0.45 -2.10
CA TYR A 181 -1.07 -0.73 -2.52
C TYR A 181 -2.37 -0.88 -1.75
N TYR A 182 -3.36 -1.52 -2.37
CA TYR A 182 -4.62 -1.79 -1.71
C TYR A 182 -4.51 -3.00 -0.77
N ASP A 183 -4.72 -2.77 0.53
CA ASP A 183 -4.79 -3.81 1.54
C ASP A 183 -6.24 -4.30 1.68
N TRP A 184 -6.50 -5.51 1.16
CA TRP A 184 -7.80 -6.16 1.20
C TRP A 184 -8.34 -6.48 2.60
N PHE A 185 -7.49 -6.51 3.64
CA PHE A 185 -7.91 -6.79 5.01
C PHE A 185 -8.17 -5.51 5.81
N ARG A 186 -7.63 -4.37 5.36
CA ARG A 186 -7.90 -3.04 5.93
C ARG A 186 -8.86 -2.21 5.07
N LEU A 187 -9.12 -2.62 3.83
CA LEU A 187 -9.90 -1.90 2.80
C LEU A 187 -9.42 -0.46 2.54
N ARG A 188 -8.11 -0.23 2.67
CA ARG A 188 -7.46 1.05 2.43
C ARG A 188 -6.13 0.85 1.71
N HIS A 189 -5.63 1.94 1.13
CA HIS A 189 -4.26 1.99 0.64
C HIS A 189 -3.28 2.00 1.80
N THR A 190 -2.16 1.30 1.64
CA THR A 190 -1.04 1.32 2.56
C THR A 190 0.18 1.80 1.78
N VAL A 191 0.84 2.82 2.33
CA VAL A 191 2.09 3.36 1.80
C VAL A 191 3.23 2.55 2.44
N PRO A 192 4.09 1.86 1.67
CA PRO A 192 5.22 1.11 2.21
C PRO A 192 6.54 1.88 2.13
N GLY A 193 6.61 2.97 1.34
CA GLY A 193 7.79 3.83 1.22
C GLY A 193 7.55 5.05 0.32
N ILE A 194 8.44 6.04 0.41
CA ILE A 194 8.43 7.24 -0.45
C ILE A 194 9.67 7.35 -1.36
N ASP A 195 10.74 6.58 -1.09
CA ASP A 195 12.02 6.71 -1.80
C ASP A 195 11.97 6.13 -3.22
N ASP A 196 11.48 4.90 -3.38
CA ASP A 196 11.44 4.22 -4.68
C ASP A 196 10.62 5.00 -5.73
N PRO A 197 9.43 5.55 -5.41
CA PRO A 197 8.69 6.46 -6.30
C PRO A 197 9.45 7.72 -6.68
N ALA A 198 10.14 8.35 -5.73
CA ALA A 198 10.95 9.54 -6.01
C ALA A 198 12.08 9.20 -6.98
N VAL A 199 12.81 8.12 -6.73
CA VAL A 199 13.88 7.63 -7.61
C VAL A 199 13.34 7.24 -8.99
N ARG A 200 12.16 6.63 -9.06
CA ARG A 200 11.51 6.32 -10.34
C ARG A 200 11.12 7.59 -11.11
N LEU A 201 10.62 8.61 -10.42
CA LEU A 201 10.33 9.91 -11.02
C LEU A 201 11.63 10.60 -11.47
N GLU A 202 12.67 10.60 -10.64
CA GLU A 202 14.03 11.05 -11.00
C GLU A 202 14.54 10.36 -12.26
N ASP A 203 14.49 9.04 -12.32
CA ASP A 203 14.89 8.23 -13.48
C ASP A 203 14.09 8.60 -14.73
N GLU A 204 12.80 8.95 -14.60
CA GLU A 204 11.98 9.43 -15.72
C GLU A 204 12.44 10.79 -16.25
N PHE A 205 12.97 11.67 -15.40
CA PHE A 205 13.56 12.95 -15.81
C PHE A 205 15.02 12.80 -16.28
N ILE A 206 15.79 11.87 -15.71
CA ILE A 206 17.19 11.57 -16.11
C ILE A 206 17.25 10.83 -17.45
N HIS A 207 16.34 9.88 -17.67
CA HIS A 207 16.34 8.99 -18.83
C HIS A 207 15.21 9.27 -19.84
N GLY A 208 14.23 10.12 -19.48
CA GLY A 208 13.16 10.54 -20.39
C GLY A 208 13.62 11.53 -21.44
N ARG A 209 12.71 11.87 -22.38
CA ARG A 209 12.96 12.87 -23.44
C ARG A 209 12.64 14.30 -22.96
N VAL A 210 12.98 14.65 -21.72
CA VAL A 210 12.80 15.98 -21.15
C VAL A 210 14.17 16.52 -20.73
N ASP A 211 14.43 17.78 -21.05
CA ASP A 211 15.64 18.48 -20.65
C ASP A 211 15.51 18.90 -19.18
N ALA A 212 15.91 18.01 -18.27
CA ALA A 212 15.86 18.23 -16.82
C ALA A 212 17.19 17.86 -16.16
N ALA A 213 17.72 18.77 -15.33
CA ALA A 213 18.78 18.52 -14.38
C ALA A 213 18.15 18.06 -13.06
N VAL A 214 18.43 16.82 -12.68
CA VAL A 214 18.02 16.26 -11.40
C VAL A 214 19.21 16.30 -10.46
N SER A 215 19.04 16.89 -9.28
CA SER A 215 20.02 16.88 -8.21
C SER A 215 19.38 16.41 -6.90
N ARG A 216 20.11 15.65 -6.08
CA ARG A 216 19.68 15.36 -4.71
C ARG A 216 20.38 16.33 -3.76
N GLU A 217 19.60 17.09 -3.02
CA GLU A 217 20.09 18.08 -2.06
C GLU A 217 19.75 17.64 -0.64
N TYR A 218 20.75 17.67 0.25
CA TYR A 218 20.50 17.39 1.66
C TYR A 218 19.89 18.64 2.32
N ARG A 219 18.64 18.51 2.79
CA ARG A 219 17.88 19.60 3.41
C ARG A 219 17.57 19.35 4.89
N GLY A 220 18.09 18.27 5.46
CA GLY A 220 17.91 17.97 6.89
C GLY A 220 16.46 17.67 7.27
N VAL A 221 15.67 17.15 6.33
CA VAL A 221 14.26 16.79 6.57
C VAL A 221 14.23 15.50 7.41
N GLU A 222 13.87 15.64 8.68
CA GLU A 222 13.83 14.51 9.62
C GLU A 222 12.40 13.99 9.83
N GLY A 223 12.18 12.72 9.50
CA GLY A 223 10.88 12.07 9.62
C GLY A 223 10.05 12.17 8.34
N GLY A 224 8.77 11.76 8.38
CA GLY A 224 7.91 11.65 7.21
C GLY A 224 8.41 10.62 6.20
N TRP A 225 9.25 9.69 6.68
CA TRP A 225 9.97 8.67 5.90
C TRP A 225 11.06 9.22 4.98
N SER A 226 11.45 10.49 5.16
CA SER A 226 12.60 11.08 4.46
C SER A 226 13.93 10.55 4.99
N ASP A 227 14.90 10.39 4.10
CA ASP A 227 16.32 10.15 4.38
C ASP A 227 17.10 11.47 4.59
N GLY A 228 16.40 12.61 4.63
CA GLY A 228 16.96 13.97 4.73
C GLY A 228 17.37 14.59 3.40
N TRP A 229 17.27 13.85 2.29
CA TRP A 229 17.54 14.32 0.94
C TRP A 229 16.23 14.60 0.20
N VAL A 230 16.26 15.64 -0.62
CA VAL A 230 15.15 16.04 -1.50
C VAL A 230 15.67 16.13 -2.91
N SER A 231 14.89 15.62 -3.87
CA SER A 231 15.26 15.63 -5.28
C SER A 231 14.76 16.92 -5.93
N VAL A 232 15.68 17.76 -6.40
CA VAL A 232 15.41 19.05 -7.03
C VAL A 232 15.58 18.90 -8.54
N VAL A 233 14.53 19.26 -9.29
CA VAL A 233 14.46 19.15 -10.75
C VAL A 233 14.43 20.55 -11.37
N GLU A 234 15.51 20.92 -12.06
CA GLU A 234 15.64 22.16 -12.82
C GLU A 234 15.55 21.86 -14.33
N LEU A 235 14.69 22.55 -15.08
CA LEU A 235 14.47 22.24 -16.50
C LEU A 235 15.56 22.88 -17.41
N ALA A 236 16.63 22.15 -17.70
CA ALA A 236 17.59 22.42 -18.80
C ALA A 236 18.39 21.15 -19.21
N SER A 237 18.91 21.16 -20.45
CA SER A 237 19.32 19.99 -21.25
C SER A 237 20.66 19.32 -20.90
N LEU A 238 20.70 17.97 -20.97
CA LEU A 238 21.74 17.14 -21.60
C LEU A 238 21.41 15.62 -21.49
N ALA A 239 21.78 14.85 -22.50
CA ALA A 239 21.37 13.45 -22.71
C ALA A 239 22.38 12.39 -22.20
N VAL A 240 21.88 11.14 -21.95
CA VAL A 240 22.36 9.82 -22.48
C VAL A 240 22.29 8.62 -21.47
N LEU A 241 21.56 7.57 -21.91
CA LEU A 241 21.68 6.09 -21.77
C LEU A 241 21.95 5.36 -20.43
N GLY A 242 20.97 4.52 -20.03
CA GLY A 242 21.05 3.04 -20.16
C GLY A 242 21.23 2.18 -18.90
N GLY A 243 20.45 1.08 -18.81
CA GLY A 243 20.88 -0.16 -18.15
C GLY A 243 19.84 -0.90 -17.29
N THR A 244 19.51 -2.13 -17.66
CA THR A 244 18.72 -3.10 -16.89
C THR A 244 19.60 -3.93 -15.95
N LEU A 245 19.20 -4.22 -14.71
CA LEU A 245 19.65 -5.42 -13.96
C LEU A 245 18.67 -5.90 -12.85
N LEU A 246 18.06 -7.05 -13.13
CA LEU A 246 17.88 -8.28 -12.31
C LEU A 246 17.77 -8.23 -10.77
N ARG A 247 16.85 -9.06 -10.23
CA ARG A 247 17.22 -10.00 -9.15
C ARG A 247 16.56 -11.38 -9.21
N ARG A 248 17.31 -12.36 -9.73
CA ARG A 248 17.19 -13.79 -9.39
C ARG A 248 17.86 -14.03 -8.04
N ARG A 249 17.13 -14.04 -6.93
CA ARG A 249 17.67 -14.65 -5.68
C ARG A 249 16.63 -15.14 -4.68
N THR A 250 15.64 -15.91 -5.12
CA THR A 250 14.75 -16.68 -4.20
C THR A 250 14.19 -17.96 -4.84
N ARG A 251 14.87 -18.55 -5.84
CA ARG A 251 14.38 -19.79 -6.48
C ARG A 251 14.85 -21.08 -5.81
N THR A 252 15.90 -21.04 -5.01
CA THR A 252 16.54 -22.26 -4.46
C THR A 252 15.93 -22.73 -3.14
N ALA A 253 15.47 -21.81 -2.28
CA ALA A 253 14.83 -22.15 -0.99
C ALA A 253 13.40 -22.72 -1.17
N ALA A 254 12.68 -22.33 -2.23
CA ALA A 254 11.34 -22.82 -2.53
C ALA A 254 11.31 -24.29 -2.97
N VAL A 255 12.37 -24.76 -3.64
CA VAL A 255 12.44 -26.13 -4.19
C VAL A 255 12.70 -27.16 -3.10
N GLU A 256 13.50 -26.84 -2.07
CA GLU A 256 13.75 -27.74 -0.94
C GLU A 256 12.53 -27.88 -0.01
N LEU A 257 11.74 -26.82 0.18
CA LEU A 257 10.47 -26.88 0.92
C LEU A 257 9.42 -27.71 0.16
N ALA A 258 9.39 -27.61 -1.17
CA ALA A 258 8.45 -28.32 -2.05
C ALA A 258 8.65 -29.85 -2.09
N HIS A 259 9.88 -30.35 -1.92
CA HIS A 259 10.16 -31.80 -1.94
C HIS A 259 9.85 -32.50 -0.61
N ARG A 260 9.92 -31.79 0.52
CA ARG A 260 9.55 -32.32 1.85
C ARG A 260 8.04 -32.23 2.09
N SER A 261 7.37 -31.19 1.58
CA SER A 261 5.91 -31.03 1.68
C SER A 261 5.12 -32.04 0.84
N ARG A 262 5.62 -32.45 -0.33
CA ARG A 262 4.94 -33.45 -1.20
C ARG A 262 4.71 -34.82 -0.56
N ARG A 263 5.58 -35.27 0.36
CA ARG A 263 5.44 -36.59 1.02
C ARG A 263 4.46 -36.58 2.20
N GLU A 264 4.29 -35.42 2.84
CA GLU A 264 3.31 -35.24 3.92
C GLU A 264 1.93 -34.86 3.37
N ALA A 265 1.87 -34.10 2.27
CA ALA A 265 0.63 -33.76 1.56
C ALA A 265 -0.11 -34.99 1.02
N ALA A 266 0.63 -36.03 0.59
CA ALA A 266 0.03 -37.29 0.16
C ALA A 266 -0.64 -38.08 1.31
N ARG A 267 -0.28 -37.81 2.56
CA ARG A 267 -0.88 -38.43 3.75
C ARG A 267 -2.08 -37.65 4.30
N HIS A 268 -2.20 -36.37 3.95
CA HIS A 268 -3.27 -35.48 4.38
C HIS A 268 -3.80 -34.64 3.20
N VAL A 269 -4.31 -35.33 2.17
CA VAL A 269 -4.74 -34.72 0.90
C VAL A 269 -5.79 -33.63 1.15
N ASP A 270 -6.78 -33.88 2.01
CA ASP A 270 -7.87 -32.93 2.26
C ASP A 270 -7.38 -31.63 2.93
N ALA A 271 -6.42 -31.74 3.86
CA ALA A 271 -5.78 -30.58 4.47
C ALA A 271 -4.90 -29.79 3.47
N ALA A 272 -4.23 -30.50 2.56
CA ALA A 272 -3.44 -29.87 1.50
C ALA A 272 -4.32 -29.16 0.47
N LEU A 273 -5.46 -29.77 0.09
CA LEU A 273 -6.45 -29.16 -0.80
C LEU A 273 -7.11 -27.94 -0.16
N LEU A 274 -7.45 -28.01 1.13
CA LEU A 274 -7.91 -26.85 1.90
C LEU A 274 -6.86 -25.73 1.87
N GLY A 275 -5.60 -26.04 2.18
CA GLY A 275 -4.52 -25.06 2.16
C GLY A 275 -4.33 -24.41 0.78
N ALA A 276 -4.34 -25.21 -0.29
CA ALA A 276 -4.22 -24.71 -1.66
C ALA A 276 -5.41 -23.83 -2.06
N ALA A 277 -6.63 -24.23 -1.68
CA ALA A 277 -7.83 -23.46 -1.94
C ALA A 277 -7.84 -22.12 -1.19
N LEU A 278 -7.37 -22.08 0.06
CA LEU A 278 -7.21 -20.84 0.83
C LEU A 278 -6.20 -19.89 0.17
N ALA A 279 -5.03 -20.40 -0.23
CA ALA A 279 -4.05 -19.61 -0.96
C ALA A 279 -4.63 -19.04 -2.27
N ALA A 280 -5.34 -19.89 -3.02
CA ALA A 280 -5.98 -19.51 -4.27
C ALA A 280 -7.07 -18.45 -4.09
N VAL A 281 -7.83 -18.48 -2.99
CA VAL A 281 -8.83 -17.44 -2.69
C VAL A 281 -8.16 -16.09 -2.47
N ILE A 282 -7.09 -16.02 -1.67
CA ILE A 282 -6.40 -14.75 -1.39
C ILE A 282 -5.82 -14.15 -2.66
N VAL A 283 -5.00 -14.93 -3.37
CA VAL A 283 -4.38 -14.47 -4.63
C VAL A 283 -5.45 -14.18 -5.68
N GLY A 284 -6.49 -15.01 -5.73
CA GLY A 284 -7.60 -14.87 -6.67
C GLY A 284 -8.42 -13.60 -6.44
N VAL A 285 -8.63 -13.18 -5.18
CA VAL A 285 -9.32 -11.91 -4.88
C VAL A 285 -8.52 -10.72 -5.41
N ARG A 286 -7.20 -10.67 -5.20
CA ARG A 286 -6.37 -9.60 -5.76
C ARG A 286 -6.39 -9.60 -7.29
N VAL A 287 -6.15 -10.76 -7.91
CA VAL A 287 -6.16 -10.90 -9.37
C VAL A 287 -7.51 -10.49 -9.95
N ALA A 288 -8.60 -10.91 -9.32
CA ALA A 288 -9.95 -10.53 -9.74
C ALA A 288 -10.22 -9.03 -9.55
N GLY A 289 -9.79 -8.44 -8.44
CA GLY A 289 -9.95 -7.00 -8.19
C GLY A 289 -9.27 -6.16 -9.27
N VAL A 290 -7.99 -6.42 -9.52
CA VAL A 290 -7.23 -5.73 -10.57
C VAL A 290 -7.83 -5.99 -11.96
N ALA A 291 -8.17 -7.25 -12.28
CA ALA A 291 -8.75 -7.57 -13.58
C ALA A 291 -10.12 -6.92 -13.81
N LEU A 292 -10.97 -6.84 -12.78
CA LEU A 292 -12.27 -6.18 -12.86
C LEU A 292 -12.13 -4.67 -12.99
N GLU A 293 -11.18 -4.07 -12.27
CA GLU A 293 -10.86 -2.65 -12.40
C GLU A 293 -10.43 -2.32 -13.84
N THR A 294 -9.48 -3.10 -14.39
CA THR A 294 -9.02 -2.92 -15.77
C THR A 294 -10.12 -3.17 -16.81
N ALA A 295 -10.99 -4.15 -16.58
CA ALA A 295 -12.07 -4.48 -17.52
C ALA A 295 -13.24 -3.49 -17.47
N TYR A 296 -13.41 -2.77 -16.36
CA TYR A 296 -14.56 -1.88 -16.10
C TYR A 296 -14.13 -0.54 -15.50
N PRO A 297 -13.38 0.31 -16.23
CA PRO A 297 -12.81 1.56 -15.71
C PRO A 297 -13.87 2.55 -15.21
N GLY A 298 -15.10 2.53 -15.75
CA GLY A 298 -16.20 3.38 -15.29
C GLY A 298 -16.91 2.92 -14.00
N VAL A 299 -16.44 1.83 -13.36
CA VAL A 299 -16.99 1.33 -12.10
C VAL A 299 -16.10 1.76 -10.95
N GLY A 300 -16.65 2.56 -10.04
CA GLY A 300 -15.93 3.01 -8.84
C GLY A 300 -15.30 1.83 -8.08
N PRO A 301 -13.99 1.85 -7.76
CA PRO A 301 -13.27 0.71 -7.20
C PRO A 301 -13.89 0.10 -5.93
N LYS A 302 -14.58 0.91 -5.11
CA LYS A 302 -15.27 0.47 -3.90
C LYS A 302 -16.42 -0.52 -4.18
N LEU A 303 -17.06 -0.41 -5.35
CA LEU A 303 -18.12 -1.34 -5.78
C LEU A 303 -17.55 -2.71 -6.19
N ILE A 304 -16.29 -2.76 -6.63
CA ILE A 304 -15.57 -4.00 -6.91
C ILE A 304 -15.01 -4.58 -5.60
N ALA A 305 -14.42 -3.73 -4.76
CA ALA A 305 -13.77 -4.14 -3.52
C ALA A 305 -14.75 -4.75 -2.51
N GLY A 306 -15.94 -4.16 -2.34
CA GLY A 306 -16.94 -4.63 -1.35
C GLY A 306 -17.33 -6.11 -1.51
N PRO A 307 -17.82 -6.55 -2.68
CA PRO A 307 -18.14 -7.96 -2.92
C PRO A 307 -16.96 -8.91 -2.78
N LEU A 308 -15.78 -8.51 -3.27
CA LEU A 308 -14.56 -9.31 -3.15
C LEU A 308 -14.07 -9.42 -1.70
N TYR A 309 -14.27 -8.37 -0.90
CA TYR A 309 -14.02 -8.42 0.53
C TYR A 309 -14.92 -9.44 1.23
N LEU A 310 -16.19 -9.57 0.84
CA LEU A 310 -17.07 -10.60 1.40
C LEU A 310 -16.56 -12.03 1.10
N VAL A 311 -15.89 -12.24 -0.05
CA VAL A 311 -15.22 -13.51 -0.35
C VAL A 311 -14.12 -13.81 0.67
N ILE A 312 -13.36 -12.80 1.10
CA ILE A 312 -12.37 -12.96 2.18
C ILE A 312 -13.08 -13.16 3.52
N ALA A 313 -13.92 -12.21 3.92
CA ALA A 313 -14.50 -12.13 5.25
C ALA A 313 -15.37 -13.35 5.58
N VAL A 314 -16.13 -13.85 4.61
CA VAL A 314 -17.09 -14.96 4.77
C VAL A 314 -16.62 -16.21 4.05
N GLY A 315 -16.11 -16.09 2.83
CA GLY A 315 -15.74 -17.25 2.01
C GLY A 315 -14.56 -18.05 2.59
N VAL A 316 -13.56 -17.38 3.16
CA VAL A 316 -12.40 -18.04 3.80
C VAL A 316 -12.84 -18.87 5.02
N PRO A 317 -13.53 -18.33 6.05
CA PRO A 317 -14.00 -19.15 7.16
C PRO A 317 -15.03 -20.20 6.72
N ALA A 318 -15.90 -19.90 5.75
CA ALA A 318 -16.86 -20.88 5.22
C ALA A 318 -16.16 -22.08 4.58
N LEU A 319 -15.09 -21.85 3.81
CA LEU A 319 -14.28 -22.90 3.21
C LEU A 319 -13.61 -23.77 4.28
N VAL A 320 -13.05 -23.16 5.34
CA VAL A 320 -12.51 -23.90 6.48
C VAL A 320 -13.59 -24.72 7.18
N VAL A 321 -14.75 -24.13 7.46
CA VAL A 321 -15.88 -24.81 8.11
C VAL A 321 -16.41 -25.99 7.29
N ALA A 322 -16.40 -25.86 5.96
CA ALA A 322 -16.85 -26.89 5.04
C ALA A 322 -15.86 -28.05 4.93
N ARG A 323 -14.54 -27.80 4.91
CA ARG A 323 -13.52 -28.82 4.58
C ARG A 323 -12.73 -29.37 5.77
N ALA A 324 -12.62 -28.63 6.87
CA ALA A 324 -11.94 -29.11 8.07
C ALA A 324 -12.49 -30.43 8.68
N PRO A 325 -13.79 -30.80 8.56
CA PRO A 325 -14.31 -32.06 9.12
C PRO A 325 -13.70 -33.32 8.51
N GLU A 326 -13.15 -33.20 7.31
CA GLU A 326 -12.54 -34.31 6.55
C GLU A 326 -11.10 -34.58 7.03
N SER A 327 -10.56 -33.74 7.90
CA SER A 327 -9.17 -33.78 8.35
C SER A 327 -9.06 -33.98 9.87
N GLU A 328 -7.95 -34.58 10.30
CA GLU A 328 -7.59 -34.56 11.72
C GLU A 328 -7.35 -33.10 12.18
N PRO A 329 -7.67 -32.72 13.44
CA PRO A 329 -7.58 -31.34 13.89
C PRO A 329 -6.20 -30.69 13.72
N SER A 330 -5.12 -31.44 13.91
CA SER A 330 -3.74 -30.96 13.68
C SER A 330 -3.43 -30.79 12.20
N ALA A 331 -3.92 -31.68 11.34
CA ALA A 331 -3.75 -31.56 9.89
C ALA A 331 -4.54 -30.36 9.34
N ALA A 332 -5.77 -30.16 9.80
CA ALA A 332 -6.60 -29.00 9.44
C ALA A 332 -5.94 -27.67 9.86
N LEU A 333 -5.39 -27.60 11.08
CA LEU A 333 -4.61 -26.45 11.53
C LEU A 333 -3.41 -26.17 10.62
N LEU A 334 -2.61 -27.19 10.31
CA LEU A 334 -1.44 -27.05 9.45
C LEU A 334 -1.83 -26.63 8.03
N GLY A 335 -2.91 -27.20 7.47
CA GLY A 335 -3.44 -26.83 6.16
C GLY A 335 -3.82 -25.36 6.09
N VAL A 336 -4.50 -24.84 7.12
CA VAL A 336 -4.83 -23.41 7.22
C VAL A 336 -3.57 -22.55 7.35
N VAL A 337 -2.70 -22.84 8.32
CA VAL A 337 -1.53 -21.99 8.61
C VAL A 337 -0.58 -21.94 7.41
N VAL A 338 -0.29 -23.09 6.80
CA VAL A 338 0.62 -23.18 5.65
C VAL A 338 -0.05 -22.63 4.39
N GLY A 339 -1.31 -22.97 4.14
CA GLY A 339 -2.02 -22.55 2.94
C GLY A 339 -2.29 -21.05 2.90
N LEU A 340 -2.95 -20.54 3.93
CA LEU A 340 -3.25 -19.11 4.03
C LEU A 340 -1.97 -18.27 4.19
N GLY A 341 -0.99 -18.77 4.95
CA GLY A 341 0.32 -18.11 5.08
C GLY A 341 1.06 -18.05 3.75
N ALA A 342 1.05 -19.12 2.95
CA ALA A 342 1.59 -19.10 1.60
C ALA A 342 0.82 -18.14 0.69
N GLY A 343 -0.52 -18.07 0.81
CA GLY A 343 -1.34 -17.08 0.13
C GLY A 343 -0.88 -15.65 0.40
N PHE A 344 -0.67 -15.27 1.66
CA PHE A 344 -0.14 -13.96 2.03
C PHE A 344 1.25 -13.70 1.46
N VAL A 345 2.16 -14.67 1.55
CA VAL A 345 3.51 -14.51 1.00
C VAL A 345 3.49 -14.32 -0.51
N ILE A 346 2.65 -15.08 -1.23
CA ILE A 346 2.49 -14.93 -2.68
C ILE A 346 1.87 -13.58 -3.01
N ASP A 347 0.87 -13.15 -2.25
CA ASP A 347 0.21 -11.86 -2.40
C ASP A 347 1.21 -10.70 -2.26
N PHE A 348 1.96 -10.66 -1.15
CA PHE A 348 3.00 -9.64 -0.95
C PHE A 348 4.13 -9.73 -1.98
N ALA A 349 4.53 -10.94 -2.38
CA ALA A 349 5.54 -11.10 -3.43
C ALA A 349 5.04 -10.60 -4.79
N ALA A 350 3.74 -10.71 -5.08
CA ALA A 350 3.14 -10.17 -6.30
C ALA A 350 3.11 -8.64 -6.28
N LEU A 351 3.01 -8.02 -5.11
CA LEU A 351 3.10 -6.57 -4.94
C LEU A 351 4.54 -6.05 -5.04
N GLY A 352 5.56 -6.89 -4.83
CA GLY A 352 6.97 -6.47 -4.88
C GLY A 352 7.44 -5.64 -3.69
N MET A 353 6.57 -5.42 -2.69
CA MET A 353 6.80 -4.48 -1.59
C MET A 353 7.42 -5.14 -0.35
N ALA A 354 8.17 -4.36 0.41
CA ALA A 354 8.51 -4.71 1.78
C ALA A 354 7.24 -4.71 2.64
N VAL A 355 7.04 -5.76 3.44
CA VAL A 355 5.83 -5.87 4.28
C VAL A 355 6.06 -5.16 5.62
N PRO A 356 5.24 -4.17 5.97
CA PRO A 356 5.29 -3.54 7.29
C PRO A 356 5.18 -4.57 8.43
N PRO A 357 5.99 -4.44 9.51
CA PRO A 357 5.96 -5.40 10.62
C PRO A 357 4.60 -5.52 11.31
N ASP A 358 3.85 -4.43 11.44
CA ASP A 358 2.50 -4.40 12.01
C ASP A 358 1.53 -5.27 11.21
N LEU A 359 1.60 -5.18 9.88
CA LEU A 359 0.81 -6.01 8.99
C LEU A 359 1.16 -7.47 9.11
N LEU A 360 2.44 -7.82 9.22
CA LEU A 360 2.84 -9.21 9.46
C LEU A 360 2.24 -9.76 10.75
N VAL A 361 2.27 -8.98 11.83
CA VAL A 361 1.70 -9.38 13.13
C VAL A 361 0.19 -9.56 13.02
N HIS A 362 -0.50 -8.65 12.33
CA HIS A 362 -1.93 -8.76 12.10
C HIS A 362 -2.29 -10.00 11.26
N ARG A 363 -1.54 -10.29 10.18
CA ARG A 363 -1.73 -11.51 9.36
C ARG A 363 -1.48 -12.79 10.16
N VAL A 364 -0.52 -12.80 11.08
CA VAL A 364 -0.29 -13.93 11.99
C VAL A 364 -1.46 -14.12 12.96
N ALA A 365 -2.06 -13.05 13.47
CA ALA A 365 -3.26 -13.13 14.31
C ALA A 365 -4.44 -13.74 13.52
N LEU A 366 -4.65 -13.31 12.27
CA LEU A 366 -5.69 -13.88 11.41
C LEU A 366 -5.46 -15.38 11.10
N LEU A 367 -4.20 -15.79 10.86
CA LEU A 367 -3.82 -17.21 10.71
C LEU A 367 -4.15 -18.02 11.97
N ALA A 368 -3.84 -17.48 13.15
CA ALA A 368 -4.12 -18.13 14.42
C ALA A 368 -5.64 -18.27 14.66
N ALA A 369 -6.42 -17.21 14.37
CA ALA A 369 -7.87 -17.24 14.49
C ALA A 369 -8.51 -18.33 13.61
N LEU A 370 -8.15 -18.40 12.32
CA LEU A 370 -8.64 -19.46 11.42
C LEU A 370 -8.09 -20.84 11.78
N GLY A 371 -6.88 -20.93 12.33
CA GLY A 371 -6.36 -22.16 12.88
C GLY A 371 -7.25 -22.72 14.01
N VAL A 372 -7.74 -21.84 14.89
CA VAL A 372 -8.71 -22.20 15.93
C VAL A 372 -10.06 -22.64 15.33
N VAL A 373 -10.55 -21.95 14.29
CA VAL A 373 -11.75 -22.37 13.55
C VAL A 373 -11.59 -23.79 12.98
N ALA A 374 -10.46 -24.07 12.32
CA ALA A 374 -10.18 -25.38 11.73
C ALA A 374 -10.12 -26.47 12.79
N MET A 375 -9.41 -26.25 13.90
CA MET A 375 -9.31 -27.20 15.00
C MET A 375 -10.68 -27.46 15.65
N GLY A 376 -11.44 -26.41 15.95
CA GLY A 376 -12.77 -26.53 16.55
C GLY A 376 -13.72 -27.29 15.63
N ARG A 377 -13.71 -26.98 14.34
CA ARG A 377 -14.56 -27.63 13.35
C ARG A 377 -14.22 -29.11 13.17
N ALA A 378 -12.94 -29.44 13.01
CA ALA A 378 -12.46 -30.81 12.84
C ALA A 378 -12.72 -31.68 14.08
N ALA A 379 -12.65 -31.09 15.26
CA ALA A 379 -12.92 -31.77 16.54
C ALA A 379 -14.41 -31.82 16.92
N ALA A 380 -15.31 -31.23 16.12
CA ALA A 380 -16.71 -30.99 16.46
C ALA A 380 -16.92 -30.24 17.79
N ASP A 381 -15.96 -29.37 18.14
CA ASP A 381 -15.93 -28.57 19.37
C ASP A 381 -16.53 -27.18 19.10
N ARG A 382 -17.84 -27.04 19.36
CA ARG A 382 -18.59 -25.81 19.05
C ARG A 382 -18.07 -24.56 19.79
N PRO A 383 -17.74 -24.62 21.10
CA PRO A 383 -17.13 -23.48 21.78
C PRO A 383 -15.83 -23.00 21.14
N VAL A 384 -14.93 -23.93 20.77
CA VAL A 384 -13.66 -23.57 20.13
C VAL A 384 -13.89 -22.97 18.74
N LEU A 385 -14.82 -23.54 17.97
CA LEU A 385 -15.22 -23.00 16.67
C LEU A 385 -15.76 -21.57 16.80
N ALA A 386 -16.67 -21.33 17.75
CA ALA A 386 -17.24 -20.02 17.99
C ALA A 386 -16.16 -19.00 18.40
N ALA A 387 -15.26 -19.36 19.31
CA ALA A 387 -14.15 -18.50 19.71
C ALA A 387 -13.24 -18.12 18.53
N GLY A 388 -12.91 -19.06 17.65
CA GLY A 388 -12.13 -18.79 16.44
C GLY A 388 -12.85 -17.87 15.46
N LEU A 389 -14.16 -18.06 15.24
CA LEU A 389 -14.96 -17.20 14.36
C LEU A 389 -15.10 -15.79 14.93
N THR A 390 -15.32 -15.66 16.24
CA THR A 390 -15.32 -14.36 16.92
C THR A 390 -13.96 -13.67 16.77
N ALA A 391 -12.86 -14.39 17.02
CA ALA A 391 -11.51 -13.85 16.84
C ALA A 391 -11.25 -13.37 15.39
N TRP A 392 -11.73 -14.11 14.40
CA TRP A 392 -11.66 -13.71 12.98
C TRP A 392 -12.44 -12.43 12.70
N VAL A 393 -13.70 -12.36 13.15
CA VAL A 393 -14.56 -11.19 12.96
C VAL A 393 -13.97 -9.97 13.65
N VAL A 394 -13.49 -10.10 14.89
CA VAL A 394 -12.83 -9.00 15.60
C VAL A 394 -11.56 -8.58 14.87
N GLY A 395 -10.74 -9.53 14.41
CA GLY A 395 -9.55 -9.24 13.64
C GLY A 395 -9.84 -8.43 12.38
N LEU A 396 -10.92 -8.72 11.66
CA LEU A 396 -11.32 -7.96 10.48
C LEU A 396 -12.01 -6.64 10.80
N ALA A 397 -12.73 -6.54 11.92
CA ALA A 397 -13.48 -5.34 12.29
C ALA A 397 -12.59 -4.21 12.83
N LEU A 398 -11.51 -4.54 13.56
CA LEU A 398 -10.66 -3.54 14.20
C LEU A 398 -9.97 -2.59 13.20
N PRO A 399 -9.35 -3.07 12.10
CA PRO A 399 -8.77 -2.16 11.12
C PRO A 399 -9.81 -1.31 10.39
N LEU A 400 -11.00 -1.87 10.14
CA LEU A 400 -12.11 -1.13 9.51
C LEU A 400 -12.70 -0.03 10.39
N ALA A 401 -12.48 -0.11 11.71
CA ALA A 401 -12.89 0.89 12.68
C ALA A 401 -11.76 1.85 13.05
N ASP A 402 -10.63 1.82 12.33
CA ASP A 402 -9.42 2.61 12.60
C ASP A 402 -8.86 2.44 14.02
N VAL A 403 -9.03 1.24 14.61
CA VAL A 403 -8.47 0.90 15.92
C VAL A 403 -7.04 0.35 15.80
N ILE A 404 -6.72 -0.34 14.70
CA ILE A 404 -5.42 -0.99 14.42
C ILE A 404 -5.01 -0.94 12.94
#